data_AF-A0A7K0T8L1-F1
#
_entry.id   AF-A0A7K0T8L1-F1
#
_cell.length_a   1.000
_cell.length_b   1.000
_cell.length_c   1.000
_cell.angle_alpha   90.00
_cell.angle_beta   90.00
_cell.angle_gamma   90.00
#
_symmetry.space_group_name_H-M   'P 1'
#
loop_
_entity.id
_entity.type
_entity.pdbx_description
1 polymer ?
#
loop_
_entity_poly.entity_id
_entity_poly.type
_entity_poly.pdbx_seq_one_letter_code
_entity_poly.pdbx_strand_id
1 'polypeptide(L)'
;KYLNTPETPIYKKSQVLYGLDAAKKEIAKKRQAVIVEGYTDVMAAQLAGITTAVATCGTAFGADHIRILRRLLMDDDAFRGEVIFTFDGDAAGQKAALRAFSEDQKFVTQTFVAVEPDGLDPCDLRQQKGDLALRDLIARRVPLFEFAIRSELAHHKLDAAEGRINALNAAAPLVAQIRDKSLRPEYTRLLAGWLGLEVEIVSAAVSQGVKSHPRTQEPTAVASEESNWRPDPYDARLILEREVLKSRLQEPALFIESLWSDIEADAFTHPAYREMRKTIDEMQVLSRETITDEKIKTLFTELTVEPIRADGRATALYVESIVARLREVAISRSIAELKSSLQRLNPVENEIEYNAAFAALVALETTRRSLHDLALGSL
;
A
#
# COMPACT_ATOMS: atom_id res chain seq x y z
N LYS A 1 -1.30 12.19 40.02
CA LYS A 1 -0.20 13.02 40.58
C LYS A 1 -0.23 14.46 40.06
N TYR A 2 -0.75 14.70 38.85
CA TYR A 2 -0.80 16.01 38.21
C TYR A 2 -2.24 16.46 37.94
N LEU A 3 -2.53 17.76 38.14
CA LEU A 3 -3.84 18.35 37.93
C LEU A 3 -3.78 19.35 36.77
N ASN A 4 -4.57 19.11 35.73
CA ASN A 4 -4.71 20.03 34.60
C ASN A 4 -5.96 20.88 34.77
N THR A 5 -5.90 22.14 34.34
CA THR A 5 -7.06 23.04 34.26
C THR A 5 -8.22 22.35 33.53
N PRO A 6 -9.47 22.44 34.00
CA PRO A 6 -10.62 21.91 33.28
C PRO A 6 -10.84 22.65 31.95
N GLU A 7 -11.66 22.07 31.07
CA GLU A 7 -12.08 22.73 29.82
C GLU A 7 -12.79 24.04 30.12
N THR A 8 -12.45 25.10 29.38
CA THR A 8 -13.12 26.41 29.47
C THR A 8 -13.35 26.98 28.08
N PRO A 9 -14.19 28.03 27.91
CA PRO A 9 -14.37 28.68 26.62
C PRO A 9 -13.07 29.14 25.94
N ILE A 10 -12.04 29.44 26.73
CA ILE A 10 -10.72 29.91 26.26
C ILE A 10 -9.61 28.86 26.36
N TYR A 11 -9.90 27.69 26.93
CA TYR A 11 -8.93 26.62 27.14
C TYR A 11 -9.53 25.29 26.73
N LYS A 12 -9.19 24.86 25.51
CA LYS A 12 -9.57 23.57 24.96
C LYS A 12 -8.35 22.67 24.86
N LYS A 13 -8.29 21.59 25.66
CA LYS A 13 -7.10 20.72 25.72
C LYS A 13 -6.78 20.07 24.38
N SER A 14 -7.79 19.81 23.56
CA SER A 14 -7.63 19.26 22.20
C SER A 14 -6.99 20.22 21.20
N GLN A 15 -6.84 21.50 21.57
CA GLN A 15 -6.32 22.57 20.71
C GLN A 15 -5.09 23.25 21.33
N VAL A 16 -4.54 22.70 22.41
CA VAL A 16 -3.41 23.29 23.13
C VAL A 16 -2.32 22.25 23.33
N LEU A 17 -1.12 22.59 22.87
CA LEU A 17 0.10 21.85 23.13
C LEU A 17 0.96 22.65 24.11
N TYR A 18 1.28 22.04 25.25
CA TYR A 18 2.20 22.61 26.23
C TYR A 18 3.59 22.80 25.60
N GLY A 19 4.23 23.95 25.87
CA GLY A 19 5.54 24.30 25.34
C GLY A 19 5.53 24.88 23.91
N LEU A 20 4.39 24.90 23.23
CA LEU A 20 4.30 25.35 21.84
C LEU A 20 4.69 26.83 21.67
N ASP A 21 4.40 27.68 22.63
CA ASP A 21 4.75 29.10 22.61
C ASP A 21 6.27 29.32 22.57
N ALA A 22 7.03 28.48 23.30
CA ALA A 22 8.49 28.45 23.29
C ALA A 22 9.06 27.72 22.06
N ALA A 23 8.42 26.62 21.63
CA ALA A 23 8.93 25.75 20.58
C ALA A 23 8.61 26.22 19.15
N LYS A 24 7.53 26.98 18.92
CA LYS A 24 7.00 27.29 17.57
C LYS A 24 8.03 27.82 16.57
N LYS A 25 8.96 28.68 17.03
CA LYS A 25 10.01 29.27 16.18
C LYS A 25 11.02 28.20 15.75
N GLU A 26 11.41 27.35 16.69
CA GLU A 26 12.37 26.27 16.44
C GLU A 26 11.73 25.13 15.63
N ILE A 27 10.44 24.84 15.86
CA ILE A 27 9.66 23.90 15.04
C ILE A 27 9.63 24.35 13.58
N ALA A 28 9.30 25.61 13.32
CA ALA A 28 9.29 26.16 11.96
C ALA A 28 10.69 26.16 11.32
N LYS A 29 11.72 26.55 12.08
CA LYS A 29 13.11 26.62 11.60
C LYS A 29 13.71 25.25 11.29
N LYS A 30 13.56 24.29 12.21
CA LYS A 30 14.12 22.93 12.10
C LYS A 30 13.23 22.00 11.30
N ARG A 31 11.97 22.39 11.05
CA ARG A 31 10.92 21.55 10.45
C ARG A 31 10.76 20.23 11.21
N GLN A 32 10.83 20.28 12.54
CA GLN A 32 10.74 19.12 13.41
C GLN A 32 9.87 19.45 14.62
N ALA A 33 8.97 18.55 15.00
CA ALA A 33 8.26 18.60 16.27
C ALA A 33 8.46 17.29 17.04
N VAL A 34 8.79 17.37 18.33
CA VAL A 34 8.90 16.21 19.22
C VAL A 34 7.69 16.21 20.15
N ILE A 35 6.89 15.15 20.12
CA ILE A 35 5.66 15.01 20.90
C ILE A 35 5.95 14.08 22.07
N VAL A 36 5.84 14.61 23.28
CA VAL A 36 6.05 13.90 24.54
C VAL A 36 4.75 13.84 25.36
N GLU A 37 4.67 12.98 26.37
CA GLU A 37 3.43 12.76 27.12
C GLU A 37 3.15 13.85 28.16
N GLY A 38 4.19 14.28 28.89
CA GLY A 38 4.07 15.21 30.02
C GLY A 38 4.77 16.55 29.83
N TYR A 39 4.38 17.54 30.63
CA TYR A 39 5.09 18.82 30.68
C TYR A 39 6.50 18.71 31.27
N THR A 40 6.74 17.74 32.17
CA THR A 40 8.07 17.44 32.71
C THR A 40 9.01 16.97 31.61
N ASP A 41 8.51 16.16 30.68
CA ASP A 41 9.27 15.68 29.52
C ASP A 41 9.63 16.83 28.57
N VAL A 42 8.72 17.78 28.37
CA VAL A 42 9.00 19.00 27.61
C VAL A 42 10.12 19.80 28.27
N MET A 43 10.06 19.97 29.59
CA MET A 43 11.12 20.67 30.34
C MET A 43 12.47 19.93 30.24
N ALA A 44 12.46 18.60 30.37
CA ALA A 44 13.66 17.78 30.24
C ALA A 44 14.24 17.85 28.83
N ALA A 45 13.40 17.73 27.80
CA ALA A 45 13.79 17.87 26.41
C ALA A 45 14.39 19.26 26.12
N GLN A 46 13.78 20.32 26.64
CA GLN A 46 14.29 21.69 26.52
C GLN A 46 15.67 21.84 27.17
N LEU A 47 15.86 21.30 28.38
CA LEU A 47 17.16 21.31 29.08
C LEU A 47 18.21 20.50 28.30
N ALA A 48 17.79 19.40 27.68
CA ALA A 48 18.63 18.63 26.77
C ALA A 48 18.81 19.31 25.39
N GLY A 49 18.31 20.51 25.14
CA GLY A 49 18.49 21.24 23.87
C GLY A 49 17.58 20.77 22.73
N ILE A 50 16.59 19.94 23.02
CA ILE A 50 15.54 19.50 22.09
C ILE A 50 14.42 20.54 22.14
N THR A 51 14.68 21.68 21.49
CA THR A 51 13.85 22.89 21.56
C THR A 51 12.52 22.82 20.79
N THR A 52 12.23 21.66 20.21
CA THR A 52 11.06 21.36 19.39
C THR A 52 10.03 20.51 20.13
N ALA A 53 10.27 20.22 21.41
CA ALA A 53 9.41 19.38 22.23
C ALA A 53 8.13 20.08 22.69
N VAL A 54 7.01 19.39 22.58
CA VAL A 54 5.67 19.82 23.03
C VAL A 54 4.88 18.64 23.57
N ALA A 55 3.92 18.89 24.46
CA ALA A 55 3.09 17.84 25.06
C ALA A 55 1.59 18.13 24.97
N THR A 56 0.78 17.07 24.97
CA THR A 56 -0.67 17.19 25.12
C THR A 56 -1.06 17.50 26.56
N CYS A 57 -2.12 18.27 26.78
CA CYS A 57 -2.54 18.69 28.11
C CYS A 57 -3.47 17.69 28.81
N GLY A 58 -3.03 16.42 28.96
CA GLY A 58 -3.83 15.34 29.55
C GLY A 58 -5.02 14.92 28.69
N THR A 59 -4.79 14.84 27.38
CA THR A 59 -5.73 14.34 26.38
C THR A 59 -4.93 13.56 25.34
N ALA A 60 -5.59 12.67 24.59
CA ALA A 60 -4.94 12.00 23.48
C ALA A 60 -4.53 13.00 22.39
N PHE A 61 -3.40 12.73 21.73
CA PHE A 61 -3.01 13.47 20.53
C PHE A 61 -4.03 13.21 19.40
N GLY A 62 -4.41 14.23 18.64
CA GLY A 62 -5.57 14.16 17.74
C GLY A 62 -5.55 15.19 16.62
N ALA A 63 -6.60 15.18 15.79
CA ALA A 63 -6.66 15.94 14.53
C ALA A 63 -6.43 17.46 14.69
N ASP A 64 -6.94 18.07 15.76
CA ASP A 64 -6.75 19.50 16.00
C ASP A 64 -5.28 19.84 16.34
N HIS A 65 -4.58 19.00 17.11
CA HIS A 65 -3.14 19.14 17.33
C HIS A 65 -2.36 19.02 16.02
N ILE A 66 -2.74 18.06 15.16
CA ILE A 66 -2.12 17.87 13.85
C ILE A 66 -2.28 19.12 12.97
N ARG A 67 -3.47 19.75 12.98
CA ARG A 67 -3.71 21.01 12.23
C ARG A 67 -2.80 22.14 12.70
N ILE A 68 -2.54 22.24 14.00
CA ILE A 68 -1.63 23.22 14.58
C ILE A 68 -0.20 22.97 14.11
N LEU A 69 0.29 21.73 14.24
CA LEU A 69 1.66 21.38 13.82
C LEU A 69 1.85 21.55 12.32
N ARG A 70 0.85 21.20 11.50
CA ARG A 70 0.91 21.41 10.04
C ARG A 70 1.14 22.87 9.68
N ARG A 71 0.45 23.81 10.32
CA ARG A 71 0.66 25.25 10.08
C ARG A 71 2.07 25.71 10.41
N LEU A 72 2.79 24.99 11.29
CA LEU A 72 4.17 25.30 11.67
C LEU A 72 5.21 24.56 10.83
N LEU A 73 4.83 23.43 10.23
CA LEU A 73 5.72 22.52 9.50
C LEU A 73 5.57 22.61 7.96
N MET A 74 4.54 23.29 7.46
CA MET A 74 4.27 23.47 6.03
C MET A 74 4.71 24.85 5.55
N ASP A 75 5.52 24.88 4.49
CA ASP A 75 5.69 26.05 3.61
C ASP A 75 5.00 25.77 2.27
N ASP A 76 4.65 26.85 1.55
CA ASP A 76 3.68 26.98 0.46
C ASP A 76 3.71 25.95 -0.70
N ASP A 77 4.74 25.10 -0.85
CA ASP A 77 4.80 24.14 -1.98
C ASP A 77 5.36 22.74 -1.67
N ALA A 78 5.84 22.43 -0.45
CA ALA A 78 6.34 21.09 -0.12
C ALA A 78 6.35 20.76 1.38
N PHE A 79 5.71 19.65 1.77
CA PHE A 79 5.81 19.11 3.13
C PHE A 79 7.17 18.43 3.32
N ARG A 80 8.04 19.04 4.13
CA ARG A 80 9.39 18.52 4.48
C ARG A 80 9.63 18.44 5.99
N GLY A 81 8.57 18.52 6.79
CA GLY A 81 8.68 18.52 8.24
C GLY A 81 8.46 17.14 8.84
N GLU A 82 9.18 16.82 9.90
CA GLU A 82 9.07 15.54 10.62
C GLU A 82 8.43 15.71 11.99
N VAL A 83 7.66 14.71 12.41
CA VAL A 83 7.03 14.66 13.74
C VAL A 83 7.43 13.38 14.44
N ILE A 84 8.00 13.52 15.64
CA ILE A 84 8.62 12.43 16.37
C ILE A 84 7.84 12.24 17.66
N PHE A 85 7.24 11.07 17.84
CA PHE A 85 6.57 10.71 19.09
C PHE A 85 7.53 10.00 20.02
N THR A 86 7.59 10.43 21.28
CA THR A 86 8.17 9.64 22.37
C THR A 86 7.04 9.08 23.20
N PHE A 87 6.99 7.76 23.34
CA PHE A 87 6.03 7.07 24.21
C PHE A 87 6.77 6.37 25.33
N ASP A 88 6.08 6.17 26.44
CA ASP A 88 6.57 5.38 27.58
C ASP A 88 6.52 3.87 27.31
N GLY A 89 6.65 3.46 26.03
CA GLY A 89 6.58 2.08 25.58
C GLY A 89 5.18 1.44 25.63
N ASP A 90 4.14 2.17 26.04
CA ASP A 90 2.80 1.61 26.22
C ASP A 90 2.05 1.37 24.89
N ALA A 91 1.14 0.39 24.86
CA ALA A 91 0.38 0.04 23.65
C ALA A 91 -0.71 1.08 23.31
N ALA A 92 -1.08 1.96 24.26
CA ALA A 92 -2.17 2.90 24.12
C ALA A 92 -1.76 4.14 23.31
N GLY A 93 -0.58 4.72 23.60
CA GLY A 93 0.00 5.86 22.89
C GLY A 93 0.26 5.54 21.42
N GLN A 94 0.75 4.33 21.13
CA GLN A 94 1.01 3.84 19.78
C GLN A 94 -0.26 3.78 18.94
N LYS A 95 -1.33 3.21 19.50
CA LYS A 95 -2.63 3.08 18.83
C LYS A 95 -3.31 4.44 18.64
N ALA A 96 -3.12 5.37 19.57
CA ALA A 96 -3.61 6.74 19.45
C ALA A 96 -2.91 7.49 18.32
N ALA A 97 -1.58 7.37 18.19
CA ALA A 97 -0.84 7.94 17.07
C ALA A 97 -1.33 7.37 15.74
N LEU A 98 -1.34 6.04 15.56
CA LEU A 98 -1.79 5.42 14.31
C LEU A 98 -3.20 5.88 13.89
N ARG A 99 -4.13 5.98 14.85
CA ARG A 99 -5.48 6.51 14.57
C ARG A 99 -5.46 7.97 14.16
N ALA A 100 -4.76 8.83 14.91
CA ALA A 100 -4.69 10.26 14.62
C ALA A 100 -4.07 10.54 13.24
N PHE A 101 -3.19 9.65 12.75
CA PHE A 101 -2.50 9.78 11.48
C PHE A 101 -3.23 9.15 10.29
N SER A 102 -4.15 8.20 10.51
CA SER A 102 -4.91 7.54 9.44
C SER A 102 -5.72 8.48 8.53
N GLU A 103 -6.00 9.71 8.99
CA GLU A 103 -6.75 10.72 8.23
C GLU A 103 -5.89 11.54 7.26
N ASP A 104 -4.59 11.74 7.53
CA ASP A 104 -3.72 12.64 6.76
C ASP A 104 -2.37 12.06 6.31
N GLN A 105 -2.37 11.61 5.06
CA GLN A 105 -1.32 10.85 4.40
C GLN A 105 0.05 11.55 4.30
N LYS A 106 0.08 12.84 3.98
CA LYS A 106 1.34 13.56 3.80
C LYS A 106 2.06 13.73 5.13
N PHE A 107 1.29 13.86 6.21
CA PHE A 107 1.83 13.96 7.56
C PHE A 107 2.38 12.62 8.05
N VAL A 108 1.69 11.50 7.79
CA VAL A 108 2.11 10.17 8.29
C VAL A 108 3.47 9.74 7.75
N THR A 109 3.79 10.05 6.49
CA THR A 109 5.07 9.64 5.88
C THR A 109 6.28 10.33 6.48
N GLN A 110 6.08 11.39 7.27
CA GLN A 110 7.12 12.07 8.04
C GLN A 110 6.89 11.91 9.55
N THR A 111 6.08 10.94 9.98
CA THR A 111 5.88 10.64 11.39
C THR A 111 6.80 9.50 11.81
N PHE A 112 7.51 9.72 12.90
CA PHE A 112 8.46 8.81 13.50
C PHE A 112 8.12 8.55 14.96
N VAL A 113 8.66 7.47 15.51
CA VAL A 113 8.54 7.10 16.91
C VAL A 113 9.93 6.86 17.48
N ALA A 114 10.19 7.35 18.68
CA ALA A 114 11.37 7.06 19.46
C ALA A 114 10.93 6.41 20.78
N VAL A 115 11.26 5.13 20.96
CA VAL A 115 10.92 4.37 22.17
C VAL A 115 12.19 4.04 22.94
N GLU A 116 12.17 4.31 24.24
CA GLU A 116 13.25 3.98 25.15
C GLU A 116 13.16 2.49 25.54
N PRO A 117 14.22 1.67 25.37
CA PRO A 117 14.14 0.22 25.60
C PRO A 117 13.85 -0.22 27.05
N ASP A 118 14.27 0.57 28.03
CA ASP A 118 14.08 0.31 29.45
C ASP A 118 12.74 0.88 29.98
N GLY A 119 11.93 1.47 29.09
CA GLY A 119 10.63 2.07 29.43
C GLY A 119 10.73 3.38 30.19
N LEU A 120 11.87 4.07 30.13
CA LEU A 120 12.04 5.37 30.79
C LEU A 120 11.37 6.49 29.98
N ASP A 121 10.60 7.33 30.66
CA ASP A 121 10.09 8.58 30.06
C ASP A 121 11.27 9.54 29.75
N PRO A 122 11.08 10.56 28.89
CA PRO A 122 12.15 11.51 28.57
C PRO A 122 12.77 12.20 29.78
N CYS A 123 11.97 12.49 30.81
CA CYS A 123 12.42 13.14 32.04
C CYS A 123 13.36 12.22 32.84
N ASP A 124 12.96 10.98 33.08
CA ASP A 124 13.68 9.94 33.79
C ASP A 124 14.92 9.50 33.02
N LEU A 125 14.82 9.33 31.70
CA LEU A 125 15.96 9.04 30.84
C LEU A 125 17.03 10.12 30.99
N ARG A 126 16.65 11.39 30.94
CA ARG A 126 17.59 12.50 31.12
C ARG A 126 18.18 12.53 32.53
N GLN A 127 17.37 12.31 33.56
CA GLN A 127 17.84 12.30 34.94
C GLN A 127 18.83 11.16 35.20
N GLN A 128 18.61 9.99 34.63
CA GLN A 128 19.43 8.81 34.87
C GLN A 128 20.65 8.73 33.94
N LYS A 129 20.49 9.05 32.65
CA LYS A 129 21.50 8.82 31.61
C LYS A 129 22.03 10.13 30.98
N GLY A 130 21.50 11.28 31.37
CA GLY A 130 21.95 12.60 30.94
C GLY A 130 21.36 13.11 29.62
N ASP A 131 21.69 14.35 29.27
CA ASP A 131 21.12 15.04 28.09
C ASP A 131 21.46 14.35 26.77
N LEU A 132 22.64 13.74 26.65
CA LEU A 132 23.06 13.03 25.44
C LEU A 132 22.18 11.81 25.17
N ALA A 133 21.81 11.04 26.21
CA ALA A 133 20.97 9.87 26.06
C ALA A 133 19.59 10.21 25.47
N LEU A 134 19.01 11.33 25.92
CA LEU A 134 17.73 11.80 25.39
C LEU A 134 17.86 12.30 23.94
N ARG A 135 18.94 12.99 23.58
CA ARG A 135 19.21 13.37 22.17
C ARG A 135 19.37 12.14 21.28
N ASP A 136 20.11 11.15 21.75
CA ASP A 136 20.36 9.91 21.01
C ASP A 136 19.08 9.09 20.83
N LEU A 137 18.15 9.14 21.80
CA LEU A 137 16.82 8.54 21.66
C LEU A 137 16.07 9.16 20.47
N ILE A 138 15.98 10.50 20.41
CA ILE A 138 15.31 11.20 19.30
C ILE A 138 16.02 10.97 17.96
N ALA A 139 17.36 10.91 17.97
CA ALA A 139 18.15 10.66 16.77
C ALA A 139 17.88 9.26 16.17
N ARG A 140 17.65 8.25 17.00
CA ARG A 140 17.39 6.85 16.62
C ARG A 140 15.91 6.53 16.34
N ARG A 141 15.08 7.55 16.13
CA ARG A 141 13.67 7.39 15.77
C ARG A 141 13.47 6.46 14.57
N VAL A 142 12.40 5.68 14.60
CA VAL A 142 11.98 4.77 13.54
C VAL A 142 10.68 5.26 12.88
N PRO A 143 10.45 4.97 11.59
CA PRO A 143 9.18 5.33 10.94
C PRO A 143 7.97 4.73 11.66
N LEU A 144 6.88 5.50 11.78
CA LEU A 144 5.68 5.06 12.50
C LEU A 144 5.10 3.75 11.95
N PHE A 145 5.06 3.59 10.62
CA PHE A 145 4.56 2.36 10.00
C PHE A 145 5.44 1.15 10.31
N GLU A 146 6.76 1.29 10.25
CA GLU A 146 7.68 0.21 10.61
C GLU A 146 7.46 -0.21 12.06
N PHE A 147 7.42 0.76 12.97
CA PHE A 147 7.20 0.52 14.38
C PHE A 147 5.86 -0.21 14.62
N ALA A 148 4.77 0.28 14.03
CA ALA A 148 3.44 -0.33 14.17
C ALA A 148 3.38 -1.78 13.70
N ILE A 149 4.00 -2.06 12.54
CA ILE A 149 4.04 -3.41 12.00
C ILE A 149 4.85 -4.32 12.92
N ARG A 150 6.05 -3.89 13.35
CA ARG A 150 6.89 -4.68 14.26
C ARG A 150 6.22 -4.94 15.60
N SER A 151 5.53 -3.95 16.16
CA SER A 151 4.74 -4.11 17.38
C SER A 151 3.63 -5.15 17.19
N GLU A 152 2.94 -5.16 16.05
CA GLU A 152 1.92 -6.18 15.76
C GLU A 152 2.56 -7.58 15.67
N LEU A 153 3.67 -7.72 14.93
CA LEU A 153 4.39 -8.98 14.76
C LEU A 153 4.86 -9.57 16.11
N ALA A 154 5.21 -8.73 17.09
CA ALA A 154 5.64 -9.18 18.42
C ALA A 154 4.56 -9.96 19.21
N HIS A 155 3.28 -9.85 18.83
CA HIS A 155 2.19 -10.62 19.43
C HIS A 155 2.08 -12.05 18.90
N HIS A 156 2.89 -12.42 17.90
CA HIS A 156 2.80 -13.70 17.20
C HIS A 156 4.10 -14.53 17.31
N LYS A 157 3.93 -15.85 17.32
CA LYS A 157 5.04 -16.81 17.30
C LYS A 157 5.49 -17.09 15.86
N LEU A 158 6.52 -16.38 15.40
CA LEU A 158 6.97 -16.45 14.00
C LEU A 158 7.82 -17.70 13.65
N ASP A 159 8.15 -18.53 14.65
CA ASP A 159 8.83 -19.81 14.48
C ASP A 159 7.93 -20.89 13.87
N ALA A 160 6.61 -20.77 14.02
CA ALA A 160 5.62 -21.66 13.43
C ALA A 160 5.03 -21.08 12.13
N ALA A 161 4.73 -21.95 11.14
CA ALA A 161 4.07 -21.53 9.90
C ALA A 161 2.71 -20.86 10.15
N GLU A 162 1.90 -21.42 11.06
CA GLU A 162 0.60 -20.84 11.45
C GLU A 162 0.75 -19.45 12.08
N GLY A 163 1.77 -19.25 12.92
CA GLY A 163 2.03 -17.96 13.53
C GLY A 163 2.48 -16.90 12.53
N ARG A 164 3.26 -17.28 11.50
CA ARG A 164 3.61 -16.39 10.39
C ARG A 164 2.40 -15.97 9.55
N ILE A 165 1.47 -16.89 9.28
CA ILE A 165 0.23 -16.58 8.55
C ILE A 165 -0.70 -15.70 9.39
N ASN A 166 -0.84 -15.97 10.68
CA ASN A 166 -1.63 -15.13 11.59
C ASN A 166 -1.06 -13.71 11.68
N ALA A 167 0.27 -13.60 11.80
CA ALA A 167 0.98 -12.33 11.81
C ALA A 167 0.82 -11.58 10.47
N LEU A 168 0.85 -12.29 9.34
CA LEU A 168 0.57 -11.71 8.02
C LEU A 168 -0.84 -11.11 7.97
N ASN A 169 -1.85 -11.87 8.40
CA ASN A 169 -3.23 -11.41 8.38
C ASN A 169 -3.46 -10.19 9.28
N ALA A 170 -2.74 -10.09 10.40
CA ALA A 170 -2.82 -8.95 11.31
C ALA A 170 -2.05 -7.71 10.81
N ALA A 171 -0.86 -7.91 10.22
CA ALA A 171 0.02 -6.82 9.76
C ALA A 171 -0.32 -6.29 8.37
N ALA A 172 -0.85 -7.13 7.47
CA ALA A 172 -1.18 -6.74 6.09
C ALA A 172 -2.17 -5.54 6.02
N PRO A 173 -3.21 -5.44 6.86
CA PRO A 173 -4.05 -4.25 6.95
C PRO A 173 -3.29 -2.96 7.30
N LEU A 174 -2.27 -3.03 8.15
CA LEU A 174 -1.45 -1.85 8.52
C LEU A 174 -0.66 -1.33 7.32
N VAL A 175 -0.09 -2.25 6.52
CA VAL A 175 0.59 -1.90 5.26
C VAL A 175 -0.41 -1.39 4.21
N ALA A 176 -1.61 -1.97 4.17
CA ALA A 176 -2.68 -1.53 3.27
C ALA A 176 -3.17 -0.10 3.56
N GLN A 177 -3.14 0.32 4.84
CA GLN A 177 -3.45 1.69 5.27
C GLN A 177 -2.41 2.72 4.79
N ILE A 178 -1.23 2.28 4.35
CA ILE A 178 -0.24 3.15 3.71
C ILE A 178 -0.83 3.62 2.40
N ARG A 179 -1.34 4.84 2.47
CA ARG A 179 -2.11 5.49 1.43
C ARG A 179 -1.17 5.90 0.29
N ASP A 180 0.13 6.13 0.58
CA ASP A 180 1.19 6.40 -0.41
C ASP A 180 1.55 5.11 -1.16
N LYS A 181 1.16 5.06 -2.44
CA LYS A 181 1.35 3.90 -3.30
C LYS A 181 2.83 3.60 -3.59
N SER A 182 3.72 4.58 -3.44
CA SER A 182 5.16 4.39 -3.68
C SER A 182 5.86 3.70 -2.50
N LEU A 183 5.40 3.97 -1.27
CA LEU A 183 5.95 3.35 -0.06
C LEU A 183 5.42 1.94 0.19
N ARG A 184 4.20 1.64 -0.27
CA ARG A 184 3.56 0.34 -0.02
C ARG A 184 4.40 -0.86 -0.50
N PRO A 185 4.96 -0.88 -1.73
CA PRO A 185 5.83 -1.99 -2.16
C PRO A 185 7.04 -2.20 -1.26
N GLU A 186 7.63 -1.13 -0.73
CA GLU A 186 8.77 -1.20 0.18
C GLU A 186 8.38 -1.86 1.50
N TYR A 187 7.29 -1.41 2.13
CA TYR A 187 6.78 -2.01 3.36
C TYR A 187 6.26 -3.43 3.18
N THR A 188 5.70 -3.78 2.01
CA THR A 188 5.37 -5.16 1.65
C THR A 188 6.62 -6.04 1.63
N ARG A 189 7.73 -5.54 1.04
CA ARG A 189 9.01 -6.27 1.02
C ARG A 189 9.60 -6.44 2.42
N LEU A 190 9.56 -5.39 3.25
CA LEU A 190 10.01 -5.46 4.64
C LEU A 190 9.19 -6.46 5.45
N LEU A 191 7.86 -6.43 5.32
CA LEU A 191 6.95 -7.37 5.99
C LEU A 191 7.23 -8.82 5.57
N ALA A 192 7.45 -9.07 4.27
CA ALA A 192 7.86 -10.38 3.77
C ALA A 192 9.18 -10.85 4.38
N GLY A 193 10.17 -9.96 4.48
CA GLY A 193 11.45 -10.23 5.14
C GLY A 193 11.30 -10.56 6.62
N TRP A 194 10.47 -9.83 7.36
CA TRP A 194 10.24 -10.09 8.80
C TRP A 194 9.50 -11.40 9.05
N LEU A 195 8.60 -11.79 8.15
CA LEU A 195 7.84 -13.03 8.24
C LEU A 195 8.58 -14.24 7.64
N GLY A 196 9.60 -14.02 6.81
CA GLY A 196 10.24 -15.09 6.04
C GLY A 196 9.25 -15.76 5.09
N LEU A 197 8.43 -14.97 4.41
CA LEU A 197 7.45 -15.41 3.41
C LEU A 197 7.79 -14.80 2.04
N GLU A 198 7.31 -15.43 0.97
CA GLU A 198 7.43 -14.89 -0.38
C GLU A 198 6.68 -13.56 -0.52
N VAL A 199 7.28 -12.61 -1.24
CA VAL A 199 6.75 -11.25 -1.39
C VAL A 199 5.38 -11.26 -2.07
N GLU A 200 5.13 -12.22 -2.96
CA GLU A 200 3.88 -12.41 -3.67
C GLU A 200 2.73 -12.77 -2.72
N ILE A 201 2.99 -13.65 -1.74
CA ILE A 201 2.02 -14.05 -0.72
C ILE A 201 1.65 -12.84 0.14
N VAL A 202 2.67 -12.07 0.57
CA VAL A 202 2.46 -10.87 1.38
C VAL A 202 1.75 -9.78 0.58
N SER A 203 2.14 -9.58 -0.67
CA SER A 203 1.52 -8.62 -1.58
C SER A 203 0.04 -8.93 -1.81
N ALA A 204 -0.31 -10.21 -1.97
CA ALA A 204 -1.70 -10.64 -2.09
C ALA A 204 -2.49 -10.32 -0.80
N ALA A 205 -1.95 -10.63 0.38
CA ALA A 205 -2.58 -10.32 1.66
C ALA A 205 -2.76 -8.81 1.88
N VAL A 206 -1.73 -8.00 1.58
CA VAL A 206 -1.80 -6.53 1.64
C VAL A 206 -2.86 -5.98 0.70
N SER A 207 -2.95 -6.52 -0.53
CA SER A 207 -3.97 -6.12 -1.51
C SER A 207 -5.39 -6.49 -1.07
N GLN A 208 -5.56 -7.61 -0.36
CA GLN A 208 -6.85 -7.98 0.25
C GLN A 208 -7.18 -7.10 1.46
N GLY A 209 -6.20 -6.70 2.26
CA GLY A 209 -6.35 -5.74 3.37
C GLY A 209 -6.87 -4.37 2.93
N VAL A 210 -6.58 -3.94 1.69
CA VAL A 210 -7.17 -2.73 1.08
C VAL A 210 -8.68 -2.87 0.87
N LYS A 211 -9.17 -4.08 0.55
CA LYS A 211 -10.60 -4.37 0.34
C LYS A 211 -11.37 -4.55 1.66
N SER A 212 -10.67 -4.89 2.75
CA SER A 212 -11.27 -5.23 4.05
C SER A 212 -11.45 -4.05 5.02
N HIS A 213 -11.31 -2.78 4.59
CA HIS A 213 -11.57 -1.66 5.50
C HIS A 213 -13.05 -1.64 5.95
N PRO A 214 -13.33 -1.65 7.27
CA PRO A 214 -14.68 -1.63 7.77
C PRO A 214 -15.25 -0.22 7.60
N ARG A 215 -16.02 0.00 6.54
CA ARG A 215 -17.20 0.87 6.67
C ARG A 215 -18.16 0.10 7.58
N THR A 216 -18.46 0.70 8.73
CA THR A 216 -19.46 0.32 9.74
C THR A 216 -20.39 -0.82 9.28
N GLN A 217 -20.20 -2.01 9.83
CA GLN A 217 -21.00 -3.19 9.49
C GLN A 217 -22.43 -3.07 10.05
N GLU A 218 -23.42 -3.03 9.17
CA GLU A 218 -24.66 -3.78 9.36
C GLU A 218 -24.42 -5.24 8.92
N PRO A 219 -25.05 -6.24 9.55
CA PRO A 219 -24.74 -7.63 9.30
C PRO A 219 -25.46 -8.13 8.05
N THR A 220 -24.70 -8.66 7.08
CA THR A 220 -25.32 -9.47 6.02
C THR A 220 -24.58 -10.78 5.81
N ALA A 221 -25.33 -11.82 6.15
CA ALA A 221 -25.34 -13.20 5.70
C ALA A 221 -24.33 -13.65 4.63
N VAL A 222 -23.78 -14.82 4.93
CA VAL A 222 -23.23 -15.85 4.04
C VAL A 222 -23.84 -15.76 2.63
N ALA A 223 -23.03 -15.43 1.62
CA ALA A 223 -23.44 -15.43 0.21
C ALA A 223 -22.68 -16.50 -0.57
N SER A 224 -23.47 -17.27 -1.32
CA SER A 224 -23.17 -18.45 -2.12
C SER A 224 -22.29 -18.16 -3.35
N GLU A 225 -21.64 -19.23 -3.84
CA GLU A 225 -20.70 -19.29 -4.96
C GLU A 225 -21.23 -18.76 -6.31
N GLU A 226 -22.54 -18.47 -6.44
CA GLU A 226 -23.14 -17.87 -7.64
C GLU A 226 -22.69 -16.42 -7.88
N SER A 227 -22.22 -15.71 -6.85
CA SER A 227 -21.86 -14.29 -6.96
C SER A 227 -20.51 -14.02 -7.65
N ASN A 228 -19.68 -15.04 -7.94
CA ASN A 228 -18.30 -14.84 -8.39
C ASN A 228 -18.10 -14.93 -9.92
N TRP A 229 -19.17 -15.15 -10.70
CA TRP A 229 -19.04 -15.27 -12.16
C TRP A 229 -18.92 -13.93 -12.89
N ARG A 230 -19.60 -12.88 -12.40
CA ARG A 230 -19.63 -11.57 -13.08
C ARG A 230 -18.49 -10.68 -12.55
N PRO A 231 -17.51 -10.29 -13.41
CA PRO A 231 -16.42 -9.42 -12.97
C PRO A 231 -16.93 -8.02 -12.67
N ASP A 232 -16.47 -7.43 -11.57
CA ASP A 232 -16.73 -6.03 -11.21
C ASP A 232 -16.05 -5.09 -12.22
N PRO A 233 -16.80 -4.22 -12.94
CA PRO A 233 -16.25 -3.27 -13.91
C PRO A 233 -15.22 -2.29 -13.32
N TYR A 234 -15.23 -2.10 -12.00
CA TYR A 234 -14.34 -1.18 -11.28
C TYR A 234 -13.17 -1.89 -10.58
N ASP A 235 -13.01 -3.22 -10.72
CA ASP A 235 -11.83 -3.91 -10.20
C ASP A 235 -10.57 -3.49 -10.99
N ALA A 236 -9.70 -2.71 -10.34
CA ALA A 236 -8.46 -2.22 -10.93
C ALA A 236 -7.53 -3.31 -11.47
N ARG A 237 -7.66 -4.56 -10.99
CA ARG A 237 -6.87 -5.71 -11.48
C ARG A 237 -7.36 -6.20 -12.84
N LEU A 238 -8.67 -6.08 -13.08
CA LEU A 238 -9.37 -6.59 -14.26
C LEU A 238 -9.61 -5.50 -15.31
N ILE A 239 -9.30 -4.25 -14.97
CA ILE A 239 -9.55 -3.08 -15.79
C ILE A 239 -8.87 -3.19 -17.15
N LEU A 240 -7.65 -3.71 -17.19
CA LEU A 240 -6.85 -3.83 -18.40
C LEU A 240 -7.41 -4.92 -19.33
N GLU A 241 -7.74 -6.09 -18.75
CA GLU A 241 -8.43 -7.17 -19.45
C GLU A 241 -9.75 -6.68 -20.06
N ARG A 242 -10.51 -5.91 -19.28
CA ARG A 242 -11.78 -5.32 -19.70
C ARG A 242 -11.60 -4.31 -20.83
N GLU A 243 -10.66 -3.37 -20.72
CA GLU A 243 -10.41 -2.37 -21.78
C GLU A 243 -10.02 -3.05 -23.10
N VAL A 244 -9.15 -4.07 -23.08
CA VAL A 244 -8.77 -4.81 -24.29
C VAL A 244 -9.98 -5.49 -24.92
N LEU A 245 -10.86 -6.13 -24.13
CA LEU A 245 -12.09 -6.74 -24.64
C LEU A 245 -13.06 -5.69 -25.20
N LYS A 246 -13.25 -4.54 -24.53
CA LYS A 246 -14.09 -3.45 -25.04
C LYS A 246 -13.57 -2.94 -26.38
N SER A 247 -12.27 -2.65 -26.47
CA SER A 247 -11.66 -2.18 -27.72
C SER A 247 -11.80 -3.22 -28.82
N ARG A 248 -11.62 -4.52 -28.53
CA ARG A 248 -11.77 -5.58 -29.54
C ARG A 248 -13.19 -5.69 -30.09
N LEU A 249 -14.19 -5.57 -29.21
CA LEU A 249 -15.60 -5.70 -29.57
C LEU A 249 -16.16 -4.46 -30.28
N GLN A 250 -15.76 -3.26 -29.83
CA GLN A 250 -16.29 -2.00 -30.37
C GLN A 250 -15.55 -1.51 -31.61
N GLU A 251 -14.22 -1.72 -31.67
CA GLU A 251 -13.35 -1.20 -32.72
C GLU A 251 -12.49 -2.32 -33.34
N PRO A 252 -13.10 -3.39 -33.91
CA PRO A 252 -12.36 -4.56 -34.40
C PRO A 252 -11.37 -4.22 -35.52
N ALA A 253 -11.60 -3.14 -36.27
CA ALA A 253 -10.73 -2.66 -37.34
C ALA A 253 -9.39 -2.09 -36.84
N LEU A 254 -9.29 -1.70 -35.55
CA LEU A 254 -8.04 -1.23 -34.94
C LEU A 254 -7.11 -2.39 -34.54
N PHE A 255 -7.60 -3.63 -34.55
CA PHE A 255 -6.81 -4.82 -34.26
C PHE A 255 -6.32 -5.43 -35.58
N ILE A 256 -5.05 -5.22 -35.90
CA ILE A 256 -4.35 -5.98 -36.93
C ILE A 256 -4.31 -7.45 -36.50
N GLU A 257 -4.33 -8.40 -37.43
CA GLU A 257 -4.47 -9.84 -37.17
C GLU A 257 -3.47 -10.40 -36.14
N SER A 258 -2.23 -9.89 -36.11
CA SER A 258 -1.21 -10.26 -35.13
C SER A 258 -1.48 -9.73 -33.72
N LEU A 259 -2.11 -8.56 -33.58
CA LEU A 259 -2.26 -7.88 -32.28
C LEU A 259 -3.19 -8.66 -31.33
N TRP A 260 -4.20 -9.34 -31.87
CA TRP A 260 -5.11 -10.18 -31.09
C TRP A 260 -4.58 -11.60 -30.89
N SER A 261 -4.03 -12.19 -31.95
CA SER A 261 -3.54 -13.58 -31.94
C SER A 261 -2.27 -13.75 -31.08
N ASP A 262 -1.44 -12.72 -30.96
CA ASP A 262 -0.22 -12.75 -30.13
C ASP A 262 -0.48 -12.60 -28.61
N ILE A 263 -1.71 -12.31 -28.18
CA ILE A 263 -2.05 -12.22 -26.75
C ILE A 263 -1.98 -13.62 -26.14
N GLU A 264 -1.24 -13.75 -25.04
CA GLU A 264 -0.99 -15.02 -24.37
C GLU A 264 -2.30 -15.66 -23.86
N ALA A 265 -2.38 -16.99 -23.91
CA ALA A 265 -3.60 -17.72 -23.55
C ALA A 265 -4.03 -17.51 -22.08
N ASP A 266 -3.07 -17.23 -21.20
CA ASP A 266 -3.24 -16.94 -19.78
C ASP A 266 -3.28 -15.43 -19.48
N ALA A 267 -3.34 -14.56 -20.51
CA ALA A 267 -3.38 -13.11 -20.32
C ALA A 267 -4.62 -12.66 -19.54
N PHE A 268 -5.76 -13.33 -19.78
CA PHE A 268 -7.01 -13.10 -19.07
C PHE A 268 -7.12 -14.01 -17.83
N THR A 269 -7.27 -13.40 -16.66
CA THR A 269 -7.29 -14.13 -15.38
C THR A 269 -8.71 -14.45 -14.92
N HIS A 270 -9.67 -13.57 -15.22
CA HIS A 270 -11.05 -13.75 -14.80
C HIS A 270 -11.77 -14.82 -15.66
N PRO A 271 -12.53 -15.77 -15.07
CA PRO A 271 -13.23 -16.82 -15.82
C PRO A 271 -14.13 -16.28 -16.94
N ALA A 272 -14.93 -15.24 -16.65
CA ALA A 272 -15.81 -14.64 -17.65
C ALA A 272 -15.08 -13.93 -18.80
N TYR A 273 -13.89 -13.37 -18.57
CA TYR A 273 -13.09 -12.74 -19.62
C TYR A 273 -12.35 -13.76 -20.48
N ARG A 274 -11.91 -14.87 -19.88
CA ARG A 274 -11.40 -16.04 -20.61
C ARG A 274 -12.46 -16.64 -21.52
N GLU A 275 -13.69 -16.78 -21.02
CA GLU A 275 -14.78 -17.30 -21.82
C GLU A 275 -15.17 -16.34 -22.95
N MET A 276 -15.24 -15.03 -22.68
CA MET A 276 -15.46 -14.01 -23.72
C MET A 276 -14.38 -14.04 -24.80
N ARG A 277 -13.10 -14.14 -24.41
CA ARG A 277 -11.97 -14.29 -25.35
C ARG A 277 -12.17 -15.51 -26.25
N LYS A 278 -12.51 -16.66 -25.66
CA LYS A 278 -12.77 -17.89 -26.40
C LYS A 278 -13.94 -17.72 -27.38
N THR A 279 -15.02 -17.07 -26.97
CA THR A 279 -16.16 -16.79 -27.87
C THR A 279 -15.75 -15.89 -29.04
N ILE A 280 -14.91 -14.89 -28.82
CA ILE A 280 -14.35 -14.03 -29.89
C ILE A 280 -13.47 -14.84 -30.86
N ASP A 281 -12.66 -15.78 -30.35
CA ASP A 281 -11.77 -16.60 -31.19
C ASP A 281 -12.54 -17.62 -32.06
N GLU A 282 -13.65 -18.15 -31.55
CA GLU A 282 -14.46 -19.17 -32.24
C GLU A 282 -15.38 -18.61 -33.33
N MET A 283 -15.68 -17.30 -33.30
CA MET A 283 -16.69 -16.67 -34.15
C MET A 283 -16.10 -15.51 -34.97
N GLN A 284 -16.14 -15.62 -36.30
CA GLN A 284 -15.67 -14.55 -37.20
C GLN A 284 -16.50 -13.26 -37.12
N VAL A 285 -17.80 -13.35 -36.80
CA VAL A 285 -18.70 -12.20 -36.62
C VAL A 285 -19.47 -12.41 -35.32
N LEU A 286 -19.13 -11.62 -34.29
CA LEU A 286 -19.80 -11.67 -33.00
C LEU A 286 -21.05 -10.80 -33.02
N SER A 287 -22.20 -11.38 -32.68
CA SER A 287 -23.44 -10.64 -32.46
C SER A 287 -24.20 -11.19 -31.27
N ARG A 288 -25.12 -10.40 -30.71
CA ARG A 288 -25.94 -10.85 -29.58
C ARG A 288 -26.77 -12.09 -29.93
N GLU A 289 -27.18 -12.26 -31.20
CA GLU A 289 -27.97 -13.40 -31.65
C GLU A 289 -27.16 -14.68 -31.82
N THR A 290 -25.83 -14.58 -32.02
CA THR A 290 -24.95 -15.74 -32.28
C THR A 290 -24.40 -16.36 -31.00
N ILE A 291 -24.30 -15.60 -29.93
CA ILE A 291 -23.90 -16.10 -28.60
C ILE A 291 -25.05 -16.96 -28.05
N THR A 292 -24.77 -18.16 -27.55
CA THR A 292 -25.80 -19.07 -26.99
C THR A 292 -25.94 -18.93 -25.48
N ASP A 293 -24.85 -18.69 -24.76
CA ASP A 293 -24.84 -18.54 -23.30
C ASP A 293 -25.36 -17.16 -22.86
N GLU A 294 -26.40 -17.13 -22.00
CA GLU A 294 -27.02 -15.90 -21.50
C GLU A 294 -26.09 -15.04 -20.63
N LYS A 295 -25.15 -15.65 -19.89
CA LYS A 295 -24.16 -14.92 -19.10
C LYS A 295 -23.16 -14.21 -20.01
N ILE A 296 -22.72 -14.87 -21.07
CA ILE A 296 -21.81 -14.27 -22.07
C ILE A 296 -22.54 -13.20 -22.89
N LYS A 297 -23.82 -13.39 -23.24
CA LYS A 297 -24.64 -12.34 -23.87
C LYS A 297 -24.71 -11.07 -23.03
N THR A 298 -24.90 -11.23 -21.72
CA THR A 298 -24.99 -10.11 -20.79
C THR A 298 -23.65 -9.36 -20.75
N LEU A 299 -22.54 -10.09 -20.62
CA LEU A 299 -21.20 -9.51 -20.61
C LEU A 299 -20.84 -8.85 -21.95
N PHE A 300 -21.17 -9.47 -23.07
CA PHE A 300 -20.98 -8.93 -24.42
C PHE A 300 -21.71 -7.59 -24.57
N THR A 301 -22.97 -7.54 -24.14
CA THR A 301 -23.78 -6.32 -24.20
C THR A 301 -23.14 -5.21 -23.38
N GLU A 302 -22.69 -5.52 -22.17
CA GLU A 302 -22.03 -4.59 -21.26
C GLU A 302 -20.73 -4.01 -21.86
N LEU A 303 -19.87 -4.88 -22.39
CA LEU A 303 -18.60 -4.49 -23.00
C LEU A 303 -18.76 -3.72 -24.30
N THR A 304 -19.86 -3.91 -25.03
CA THR A 304 -20.10 -3.22 -26.31
C THR A 304 -20.64 -1.79 -26.11
N VAL A 305 -21.32 -1.54 -24.99
CA VAL A 305 -21.93 -0.22 -24.71
C VAL A 305 -21.10 0.66 -23.77
N GLU A 306 -20.22 0.07 -22.96
CA GLU A 306 -19.40 0.83 -22.03
C GLU A 306 -18.32 1.65 -22.79
N PRO A 307 -18.16 2.95 -22.52
CA PRO A 307 -17.16 3.75 -23.22
C PRO A 307 -15.74 3.24 -22.96
N ILE A 308 -14.92 3.22 -24.01
CA ILE A 308 -13.47 2.98 -23.92
C ILE A 308 -12.84 4.17 -23.19
N ARG A 309 -11.87 3.92 -22.31
CA ARG A 309 -11.21 4.98 -21.48
C ARG A 309 -10.21 5.86 -22.23
N ALA A 310 -10.25 5.87 -23.56
CA ALA A 310 -9.40 6.73 -24.37
C ALA A 310 -9.87 8.19 -24.27
N ASP A 311 -8.93 9.15 -24.37
CA ASP A 311 -9.25 10.56 -24.50
C ASP A 311 -9.83 10.84 -25.90
N GLY A 312 -11.14 10.63 -26.06
CA GLY A 312 -11.85 10.75 -27.34
C GLY A 312 -12.09 9.40 -28.01
N ARG A 313 -11.89 9.32 -29.34
CA ARG A 313 -12.01 8.04 -30.08
C ARG A 313 -10.78 7.19 -29.84
N ALA A 314 -10.98 5.88 -29.63
CA ALA A 314 -9.87 4.95 -29.54
C ALA A 314 -9.04 4.99 -30.83
N THR A 315 -7.73 5.06 -30.68
CA THR A 315 -6.76 5.08 -31.78
C THR A 315 -6.01 3.76 -31.86
N ALA A 316 -5.39 3.45 -33.00
CA ALA A 316 -4.55 2.27 -33.13
C ALA A 316 -3.43 2.24 -32.06
N LEU A 317 -2.79 3.39 -31.81
CA LEU A 317 -1.76 3.54 -30.78
C LEU A 317 -2.26 3.24 -29.36
N TYR A 318 -3.49 3.66 -29.03
CA TYR A 318 -4.11 3.34 -27.75
C TYR A 318 -4.37 1.83 -27.60
N VAL A 319 -4.88 1.19 -28.66
CA VAL A 319 -5.13 -0.26 -28.66
C VAL A 319 -3.82 -1.03 -28.52
N GLU A 320 -2.79 -0.64 -29.27
CA GLU A 320 -1.45 -1.23 -29.16
C GLU A 320 -0.88 -1.12 -27.75
N SER A 321 -1.05 0.02 -27.07
CA SER A 321 -0.50 0.20 -25.72
C SER A 321 -1.23 -0.61 -24.65
N ILE A 322 -2.57 -0.68 -24.69
CA ILE A 322 -3.32 -1.52 -23.73
C ILE A 322 -3.08 -3.01 -23.96
N VAL A 323 -2.93 -3.45 -25.22
CA VAL A 323 -2.58 -4.83 -25.55
C VAL A 323 -1.15 -5.14 -25.11
N ALA A 324 -0.19 -4.27 -25.41
CA ALA A 324 1.20 -4.43 -24.98
C ALA A 324 1.30 -4.54 -23.45
N ARG A 325 0.53 -3.71 -22.72
CA ARG A 325 0.47 -3.75 -21.26
C ARG A 325 -0.16 -5.05 -20.74
N LEU A 326 -1.21 -5.56 -21.39
CA LEU A 326 -1.86 -6.82 -20.99
C LEU A 326 -0.89 -7.99 -21.16
N ARG A 327 -0.19 -8.03 -22.30
CA ARG A 327 0.83 -9.03 -22.60
C ARG A 327 2.05 -8.93 -21.67
N GLU A 328 2.51 -7.72 -21.36
CA GLU A 328 3.60 -7.50 -20.40
C GLU A 328 3.29 -8.15 -19.05
N VAL A 329 2.06 -8.00 -18.58
CA VAL A 329 1.59 -8.58 -17.32
C VAL A 329 1.49 -10.11 -17.41
N ALA A 330 1.03 -10.66 -18.53
CA ALA A 330 0.98 -12.10 -18.77
C ALA A 330 2.38 -12.73 -18.80
N ILE A 331 3.28 -12.19 -19.62
CA ILE A 331 4.68 -12.65 -19.73
C ILE A 331 5.41 -12.55 -18.38
N SER A 332 5.13 -11.51 -17.58
CA SER A 332 5.71 -11.39 -16.24
C SER A 332 5.32 -12.55 -15.32
N ARG A 333 4.10 -13.08 -15.44
CA ARG A 333 3.68 -14.29 -14.71
C ARG A 333 4.41 -15.53 -15.21
N SER A 334 4.49 -15.73 -16.54
CA SER A 334 5.21 -16.88 -17.11
C SER A 334 6.71 -16.87 -16.77
N ILE A 335 7.32 -15.68 -16.69
CA ILE A 335 8.70 -15.50 -16.19
C ILE A 335 8.83 -15.94 -14.72
N ALA A 336 7.88 -15.55 -13.86
CA ALA A 336 7.89 -15.95 -12.46
C ALA A 336 7.75 -17.47 -12.31
N GLU A 337 6.87 -18.10 -13.09
CA GLU A 337 6.70 -19.56 -13.11
C GLU A 337 7.97 -20.28 -13.61
N LEU A 338 8.61 -19.78 -14.67
CA LEU A 338 9.87 -20.35 -15.19
C LEU A 338 11.03 -20.17 -14.21
N LYS A 339 11.16 -19.01 -13.56
CA LYS A 339 12.16 -18.80 -12.50
C LYS A 339 11.94 -19.75 -11.32
N SER A 340 10.69 -19.92 -10.92
CA SER A 340 10.31 -20.87 -9.86
C SER A 340 10.62 -22.32 -10.26
N SER A 341 10.39 -22.69 -11.53
CA SER A 341 10.74 -24.01 -12.06
C SER A 341 12.25 -24.25 -12.09
N LEU A 342 13.03 -23.28 -12.58
CA LEU A 342 14.50 -23.32 -12.62
C LEU A 342 15.13 -23.44 -11.23
N GLN A 343 14.53 -22.83 -10.20
CA GLN A 343 15.00 -22.95 -8.82
C GLN A 343 14.83 -24.37 -8.24
N ARG A 344 13.90 -25.16 -8.79
CA ARG A 344 13.64 -26.54 -8.34
C ARG A 344 14.41 -27.60 -9.16
N LEU A 345 14.89 -27.24 -10.34
CA LEU A 345 15.64 -28.15 -11.21
C LEU A 345 17.11 -28.22 -10.77
N ASN A 346 17.65 -29.43 -10.65
CA ASN A 346 19.07 -29.62 -10.43
C ASN A 346 19.82 -29.43 -11.76
N PRO A 347 20.68 -28.41 -11.92
CA PRO A 347 21.34 -28.10 -13.18
C PRO A 347 22.33 -29.18 -13.65
N VAL A 348 22.72 -30.11 -12.77
CA VAL A 348 23.66 -31.20 -13.08
C VAL A 348 22.92 -32.49 -13.48
N GLU A 349 21.74 -32.74 -12.89
CA GLU A 349 20.95 -33.96 -13.18
C GLU A 349 19.95 -33.75 -14.34
N ASN A 350 19.49 -32.51 -14.56
CA ASN A 350 18.47 -32.14 -15.54
C ASN A 350 18.99 -31.09 -16.55
N GLU A 351 20.20 -31.28 -17.07
CA GLU A 351 20.90 -30.29 -17.91
C GLU A 351 20.08 -29.81 -19.13
N ILE A 352 19.43 -30.73 -19.85
CA ILE A 352 18.63 -30.41 -21.05
C ILE A 352 17.40 -29.56 -20.69
N GLU A 353 16.65 -29.97 -19.67
CA GLU A 353 15.44 -29.27 -19.21
C GLU A 353 15.78 -27.89 -18.62
N TYR A 354 16.87 -27.82 -17.87
CA TYR A 354 17.38 -26.57 -17.31
C TYR A 354 17.77 -25.58 -18.42
N ASN A 355 18.56 -26.03 -19.41
CA ASN A 355 18.99 -25.18 -20.52
C ASN A 355 17.81 -24.71 -21.38
N ALA A 356 16.81 -25.59 -21.61
CA ALA A 356 15.58 -25.22 -22.33
C ALA A 356 14.75 -24.18 -21.56
N ALA A 357 14.54 -24.38 -20.25
CA ALA A 357 13.80 -23.44 -19.41
C ALA A 357 14.54 -22.10 -19.26
N PHE A 358 15.88 -22.12 -19.18
CA PHE A 358 16.69 -20.91 -19.14
C PHE A 358 16.65 -20.12 -20.45
N ALA A 359 16.73 -20.80 -21.61
CA ALA A 359 16.58 -20.16 -22.91
C ALA A 359 15.19 -19.53 -23.08
N ALA A 360 14.12 -20.23 -22.65
CA ALA A 360 12.76 -19.69 -22.65
C ALA A 360 12.61 -18.47 -21.74
N LEU A 361 13.25 -18.48 -20.57
CA LEU A 361 13.27 -17.35 -19.64
C LEU A 361 13.91 -16.11 -20.29
N VAL A 362 15.07 -16.25 -20.92
CA VAL A 362 15.77 -15.13 -21.59
C VAL A 362 14.94 -14.57 -22.75
N ALA A 363 14.30 -15.44 -23.53
CA ALA A 363 13.39 -15.02 -24.60
C ALA A 363 12.22 -14.19 -24.06
N LEU A 364 11.56 -14.66 -23.01
CA LEU A 364 10.44 -13.94 -22.39
C LEU A 364 10.87 -12.62 -21.72
N GLU A 365 12.04 -12.56 -21.09
CA GLU A 365 12.56 -11.30 -20.55
C GLU A 365 12.82 -10.26 -21.65
N THR A 366 13.28 -10.70 -22.82
CA THR A 366 13.48 -9.85 -24.00
C THR A 366 12.14 -9.34 -24.53
N THR A 367 11.15 -10.21 -24.68
CA THR A 367 9.79 -9.85 -25.11
C THR A 367 9.10 -8.92 -24.12
N ARG A 368 9.25 -9.15 -22.81
CA ARG A 368 8.69 -8.27 -21.77
C ARG A 368 9.24 -6.86 -21.89
N ARG A 369 10.54 -6.72 -22.18
CA ARG A 369 11.18 -5.42 -22.35
C ARG A 369 10.65 -4.69 -23.58
N SER A 370 10.50 -5.36 -24.73
CA SER A 370 9.92 -4.72 -25.92
C SER A 370 8.46 -4.31 -25.70
N LEU A 371 7.67 -5.12 -25.00
CA LEU A 371 6.28 -4.78 -24.66
C LEU A 371 6.19 -3.60 -23.69
N HIS A 372 7.13 -3.50 -22.74
CA HIS A 372 7.21 -2.35 -21.83
C HIS A 372 7.46 -1.05 -22.60
N ASP A 373 8.40 -1.05 -23.55
CA ASP A 373 8.72 0.12 -24.37
C ASP A 373 7.53 0.51 -25.27
N LEU A 374 6.82 -0.47 -25.84
CA LEU A 374 5.59 -0.24 -26.62
C LEU A 374 4.44 0.31 -25.76
N ALA A 375 4.30 -0.15 -24.52
CA ALA A 375 3.28 0.34 -23.59
C ALA A 375 3.55 1.79 -23.12
N LEU A 376 4.83 2.20 -23.08
CA LEU A 376 5.24 3.56 -22.69
C LEU A 376 5.26 4.56 -23.85
N GLY A 377 5.48 4.10 -25.08
CA GLY A 377 5.57 4.93 -26.29
C GLY A 377 4.28 5.65 -26.70
N SER A 378 3.19 5.51 -25.92
CA SER A 378 1.89 6.13 -26.17
C SER A 378 1.49 7.20 -25.14
N LEU A 379 2.44 7.73 -24.34
CA LEU A 379 2.20 8.87 -23.43
C LEU A 379 2.62 10.20 -24.06
#